data_AF-A0A8B5WPN4-F1
#
_entry.id   AF-A0A8B5WPN4-F1
#
_cell.length_a   1.000
_cell.length_b   1.000
_cell.length_c   1.000
_cell.angle_alpha   90.00
_cell.angle_beta   90.00
_cell.angle_gamma   90.00
#
_symmetry.space_group_name_H-M   'P 1'
#
loop_
_entity.id
_entity.type
_entity.pdbx_description
1 polymer ?
#
loop_
_entity_poly.entity_id
_entity_poly.type
_entity_poly.pdbx_seq_one_letter_code
_entity_poly.pdbx_strand_id
1 'polypeptide(L)'
;MKFFVVTGLLLAFFADASVFANTGTNADRERALHRDQIFDVSEYGAGWTLIDRNRDGTVDYAAMFDARNRKVIEAIDHNHDGFMDNFYFFEGGILVRQEIDTNNNGRVDLWVFLSDGIYIRKYERDTNHDGIPDVIRLYDAKE
;
A
#
# COMPACT_ATOMS: atom_id res chain seq x y z
N MET A 1 1.81 49.15 -43.86
CA MET A 1 2.36 48.10 -42.96
C MET A 1 1.45 46.88 -43.09
N LYS A 2 1.92 45.80 -43.72
CA LYS A 2 1.12 44.61 -44.03
C LYS A 2 1.01 43.76 -42.76
N PHE A 3 -0.20 43.48 -42.28
CA PHE A 3 -0.46 42.45 -41.29
C PHE A 3 -1.22 41.31 -41.96
N PHE A 4 -0.70 40.10 -41.81
CA PHE A 4 -1.24 38.87 -42.37
C PHE A 4 -2.55 38.50 -41.66
N VAL A 5 -3.55 38.14 -42.46
CA VAL A 5 -4.72 37.36 -42.05
C VAL A 5 -4.28 35.89 -42.04
N VAL A 6 -4.43 35.19 -40.92
CA VAL A 6 -4.54 33.73 -40.93
C VAL A 6 -5.90 33.39 -40.34
N THR A 7 -6.78 33.05 -41.27
CA THR A 7 -8.08 32.39 -41.11
C THR A 7 -7.96 31.13 -40.27
N GLY A 8 -8.94 30.94 -39.38
CA GLY A 8 -8.99 29.83 -38.45
C GLY A 8 -9.31 28.48 -39.07
N LEU A 9 -9.12 27.45 -38.23
CA LEU A 9 -9.83 26.19 -38.34
C LEU A 9 -10.48 25.92 -36.99
N LEU A 10 -11.81 25.98 -37.01
CA LEU A 10 -12.71 25.56 -35.95
C LEU A 10 -12.87 24.03 -36.09
N LEU A 11 -12.52 23.26 -35.06
CA LEU A 11 -13.07 21.92 -34.89
C LEU A 11 -13.66 21.83 -33.48
N ALA A 12 -14.98 21.69 -33.45
CA ALA A 12 -15.81 21.61 -32.27
C ALA A 12 -16.21 20.14 -32.03
N PHE A 13 -16.02 19.71 -30.77
CA PHE A 13 -16.75 18.70 -30.01
C PHE A 13 -16.85 17.25 -30.53
N PHE A 14 -16.24 16.33 -29.78
CA PHE A 14 -17.01 15.33 -29.05
C PHE A 14 -16.58 15.34 -27.58
N ALA A 15 -17.57 15.46 -26.70
CA ALA A 15 -17.41 15.33 -25.27
C ALA A 15 -17.11 13.87 -24.94
N ASP A 16 -16.05 13.65 -24.18
CA ASP A 16 -16.07 12.61 -23.16
C ASP A 16 -15.42 13.22 -21.92
N ALA A 17 -16.26 13.89 -21.12
CA ALA A 17 -15.91 14.17 -19.74
C ALA A 17 -16.06 12.84 -19.00
N SER A 18 -15.01 12.03 -18.99
CA SER A 18 -14.92 10.93 -18.03
C SER A 18 -14.79 11.58 -16.65
N VAL A 19 -15.93 11.73 -16.00
CA VAL A 19 -16.06 12.04 -14.58
C VAL A 19 -15.42 10.87 -13.83
N PHE A 20 -14.15 10.99 -13.46
CA PHE A 20 -13.63 10.23 -12.34
C PHE A 20 -13.95 10.99 -11.07
N ALA A 21 -15.21 10.89 -10.68
CA ALA A 21 -15.55 10.96 -9.27
C ALA A 21 -14.86 9.76 -8.63
N ASN A 22 -13.81 9.98 -7.85
CA ASN A 22 -13.51 9.08 -6.76
C ASN A 22 -13.53 9.87 -5.47
N THR A 23 -14.76 10.16 -5.03
CA THR A 23 -15.07 10.29 -3.62
C THR A 23 -14.71 8.96 -2.97
N GLY A 24 -13.45 8.80 -2.59
CA GLY A 24 -13.05 7.75 -1.67
C GLY A 24 -13.82 8.01 -0.38
N THR A 25 -14.91 7.28 -0.20
CA THR A 25 -15.65 7.28 1.06
C THR A 25 -14.74 6.67 2.12
N ASN A 26 -14.91 7.01 3.40
CA ASN A 26 -14.15 6.34 4.47
C ASN A 26 -14.29 4.81 4.42
N ALA A 27 -15.31 4.27 3.75
CA ALA A 27 -15.50 2.85 3.49
C ALA A 27 -14.48 2.25 2.49
N ASP A 28 -13.87 3.04 1.59
CA ASP A 28 -12.82 2.57 0.68
C ASP A 28 -11.47 2.37 1.41
N ARG A 29 -11.29 3.04 2.56
CA ARG A 29 -10.15 2.86 3.47
C ARG A 29 -10.34 1.65 4.39
N GLU A 30 -11.59 1.25 4.59
CA GLU A 30 -11.98 -0.04 5.17
C GLU A 30 -12.15 -1.12 4.08
N ARG A 31 -11.30 -1.10 3.04
CA ARG A 31 -11.16 -2.28 2.16
C ARG A 31 -10.59 -3.39 3.03
N ALA A 32 -11.51 -4.14 3.63
CA ALA A 32 -11.30 -5.27 4.50
C ALA A 32 -10.10 -6.08 4.00
N LEU A 33 -9.15 -6.28 4.93
CA LEU A 33 -8.24 -7.41 5.02
C LEU A 33 -8.41 -8.36 3.84
N HIS A 34 -7.56 -8.21 2.82
CA HIS A 34 -7.44 -9.29 1.85
C HIS A 34 -6.90 -10.48 2.65
N ARG A 35 -7.78 -11.48 2.84
CA ARG A 35 -7.45 -12.82 3.36
C ARG A 35 -6.36 -13.49 2.51
N ASP A 36 -6.11 -12.92 1.34
CA ASP A 36 -5.08 -13.26 0.37
C ASP A 36 -4.12 -12.07 0.26
N GLN A 37 -3.31 -11.81 1.28
CA GLN A 37 -2.09 -11.05 1.04
C GLN A 37 -1.31 -11.83 -0.01
N ILE A 38 -0.99 -11.16 -1.11
CA ILE A 38 -0.25 -11.75 -2.21
C ILE A 38 1.22 -11.55 -1.87
N PHE A 39 1.89 -12.63 -1.47
CA PHE A 39 3.29 -12.63 -1.06
C PHE A 39 4.26 -12.73 -2.25
N ASP A 40 3.73 -13.07 -3.44
CA ASP A 40 4.55 -13.34 -4.62
C ASP A 40 5.14 -12.05 -5.19
N VAL A 41 6.47 -12.01 -5.28
CA VAL A 41 7.21 -10.86 -5.75
C VAL A 41 6.95 -10.51 -7.22
N SER A 42 6.48 -11.47 -8.02
CA SER A 42 6.20 -11.28 -9.45
C SER A 42 4.96 -10.41 -9.71
N GLU A 43 4.12 -10.20 -8.70
CA GLU A 43 2.90 -9.39 -8.79
C GLU A 43 3.21 -7.88 -8.60
N TYR A 44 4.42 -7.54 -8.13
CA TYR A 44 4.86 -6.16 -7.99
C TYR A 44 5.36 -5.63 -9.35
N GLY A 45 4.49 -4.91 -10.05
CA GLY A 45 4.75 -4.40 -11.40
C GLY A 45 4.87 -2.87 -11.49
N ALA A 46 4.29 -2.30 -12.55
CA ALA A 46 4.32 -0.86 -12.79
C ALA A 46 3.76 -0.05 -11.61
N GLY A 47 4.51 0.97 -11.18
CA GLY A 47 4.16 1.80 -10.02
C GLY A 47 4.86 1.40 -8.71
N TRP A 48 5.56 0.26 -8.70
CA TRP A 48 6.43 -0.14 -7.61
C TRP A 48 7.89 0.21 -7.90
N THR A 49 8.58 0.65 -6.86
CA THR A 49 10.05 0.68 -6.79
C THR A 49 10.51 -0.65 -6.22
N LEU A 50 11.24 -1.44 -7.00
CA LEU A 50 11.73 -2.76 -6.63
C LEU A 50 13.23 -2.72 -6.37
N ILE A 51 13.68 -3.38 -5.31
CA ILE A 51 15.10 -3.45 -4.93
C ILE A 51 15.42 -4.88 -4.50
N ASP A 52 16.36 -5.49 -5.21
CA ASP A 52 17.12 -6.67 -4.76
C ASP A 52 18.28 -6.16 -3.89
N ARG A 53 18.16 -6.35 -2.57
CA ARG A 53 19.08 -5.79 -1.58
C ARG A 53 20.26 -6.71 -1.34
N ASN A 54 20.04 -8.03 -1.39
CA ASN A 54 21.07 -9.04 -1.14
C ASN A 54 21.82 -9.49 -2.42
N ARG A 55 21.30 -9.11 -3.60
CA ARG A 55 21.80 -9.39 -4.96
C ARG A 55 21.73 -10.86 -5.37
N ASP A 56 20.73 -11.59 -4.90
CA ASP A 56 20.51 -12.98 -5.27
C ASP A 56 19.67 -13.17 -6.54
N GLY A 57 19.16 -12.08 -7.12
CA GLY A 57 18.32 -12.08 -8.31
C GLY A 57 16.82 -12.06 -8.02
N THR A 58 16.44 -12.09 -6.74
CA THR A 58 15.07 -11.95 -6.26
C THR A 58 14.90 -10.58 -5.62
N VAL A 59 13.71 -9.99 -5.74
CA VAL A 59 13.45 -8.68 -5.13
C VAL A 59 13.14 -8.86 -3.65
N ASP A 60 13.89 -8.18 -2.79
CA ASP A 60 13.70 -8.24 -1.33
C ASP A 60 12.83 -7.10 -0.78
N TYR A 61 12.57 -6.10 -1.61
CA TYR A 61 11.98 -4.84 -1.20
C TYR A 61 11.16 -4.23 -2.33
N ALA A 62 9.92 -3.88 -2.02
CA ALA A 62 9.03 -3.18 -2.93
C ALA A 62 8.38 -1.99 -2.22
N ALA A 63 8.29 -0.84 -2.87
CA ALA A 63 7.56 0.31 -2.32
C ALA A 63 6.77 1.08 -3.39
N MET A 64 5.58 1.56 -3.02
CA MET A 64 4.77 2.48 -3.83
C MET A 64 4.78 3.88 -3.23
N PHE A 65 4.73 4.89 -4.10
CA PHE A 65 4.71 6.29 -3.73
C PHE A 65 3.51 7.01 -4.37
N ASP A 66 2.97 8.00 -3.67
CA ASP A 66 1.95 8.89 -4.21
C ASP A 66 2.56 9.96 -5.15
N ALA A 67 1.70 10.76 -5.79
CA ALA A 67 2.13 11.83 -6.70
C ALA A 67 2.97 12.94 -6.01
N ARG A 68 3.04 12.96 -4.68
CA ARG A 68 3.88 13.87 -3.88
C ARG A 68 5.15 13.19 -3.38
N ASN A 69 5.48 12.01 -3.93
CA ASN A 69 6.63 11.20 -3.56
C ASN A 69 6.62 10.76 -2.08
N ARG A 70 5.43 10.57 -1.51
CA ARG A 70 5.27 10.01 -0.16
C ARG A 70 4.96 8.54 -0.27
N LYS A 71 5.59 7.72 0.58
CA LYS A 71 5.34 6.28 0.62
C LYS A 71 3.87 6.02 0.93
N VAL A 72 3.29 5.03 0.24
CA VAL A 72 1.91 4.55 0.43
C VAL A 72 1.92 3.11 0.93
N ILE A 73 2.76 2.26 0.34
CA ILE A 73 2.96 0.86 0.73
C ILE A 73 4.44 0.54 0.66
N GLU A 74 4.91 -0.30 1.55
CA GLU A 74 6.20 -0.97 1.52
C GLU A 74 6.01 -2.44 1.88
N ALA A 75 6.62 -3.32 1.09
CA ALA A 75 6.63 -4.77 1.27
C ALA A 75 8.08 -5.24 1.29
N ILE A 76 8.38 -6.17 2.19
CA ILE A 76 9.73 -6.63 2.47
C ILE A 76 9.73 -8.16 2.58
N ASP A 77 10.58 -8.81 1.79
CA ASP A 77 11.06 -10.16 2.06
C ASP A 77 12.24 -10.02 3.02
N HIS A 78 12.00 -10.34 4.29
CA HIS A 78 12.95 -10.20 5.39
C HIS A 78 13.80 -11.45 5.56
N ASN A 79 13.24 -12.61 5.23
CA ASN A 79 13.89 -13.90 5.42
C ASN A 79 14.66 -14.39 4.17
N HIS A 80 14.47 -13.71 3.03
CA HIS A 80 15.04 -14.00 1.71
C HIS A 80 14.62 -15.36 1.13
N ASP A 81 13.36 -15.74 1.31
CA ASP A 81 12.79 -16.97 0.74
C ASP A 81 12.06 -16.76 -0.59
N GLY A 82 12.00 -15.51 -1.07
CA GLY A 82 11.35 -15.09 -2.30
C GLY A 82 9.89 -14.67 -2.12
N PHE A 83 9.39 -14.65 -0.88
CA PHE A 83 8.05 -14.21 -0.52
C PHE A 83 8.11 -13.04 0.47
N MET A 84 7.27 -12.03 0.25
CA MET A 84 7.25 -10.81 1.07
C MET A 84 6.57 -11.05 2.43
N ASP A 85 7.28 -11.07 3.55
CA ASP A 85 6.70 -11.34 4.88
C ASP A 85 6.25 -10.11 5.68
N ASN A 86 6.81 -8.93 5.37
CA ASN A 86 6.63 -7.71 6.16
C ASN A 86 6.01 -6.58 5.33
N PHE A 87 4.84 -6.09 5.75
CA PHE A 87 4.09 -5.05 5.03
C PHE A 87 3.82 -3.83 5.89
N TYR A 88 3.98 -2.65 5.29
CA TYR A 88 3.84 -1.35 5.93
C TYR A 88 2.94 -0.45 5.08
N PHE A 89 1.91 0.12 5.70
CA PHE A 89 0.92 0.96 5.04
C PHE A 89 0.94 2.38 5.59
N PHE A 90 0.89 3.35 4.69
CA PHE A 90 1.10 4.75 5.00
C PHE A 90 -0.07 5.60 4.49
N GLU A 91 -0.56 6.50 5.33
CA GLU A 91 -1.50 7.54 4.95
C GLU A 91 -0.83 8.90 4.96
N GLY A 92 -0.76 9.54 3.79
CA GLY A 92 -0.10 10.83 3.66
C GLY A 92 1.40 10.82 4.03
N GLY A 93 2.05 9.66 3.97
CA GLY A 93 3.45 9.44 4.36
C GLY A 93 3.64 9.05 5.84
N ILE A 94 2.56 8.95 6.62
CA ILE A 94 2.60 8.55 8.03
C ILE A 94 2.22 7.08 8.12
N LEU A 95 3.02 6.27 8.84
CA LEU A 95 2.74 4.86 9.04
C LEU A 95 1.46 4.69 9.88
N VAL A 96 0.52 3.89 9.37
CA VAL A 96 -0.76 3.62 10.07
C VAL A 96 -0.99 2.15 10.36
N ARG A 97 -0.33 1.24 9.63
CA ARG A 97 -0.49 -0.20 9.81
C ARG A 97 0.78 -0.98 9.44
N GLN A 98 1.07 -2.01 10.22
CA GLN A 98 2.05 -3.06 9.93
C GLN A 98 1.34 -4.41 9.90
N GLU A 99 1.72 -5.27 8.96
CA GLU A 99 1.24 -6.65 8.85
C GLU A 99 2.46 -7.55 8.64
N ILE A 100 2.61 -8.59 9.47
CA ILE A 100 3.85 -9.39 9.56
C ILE A 100 3.51 -10.88 9.63
N ASP A 101 4.11 -11.66 8.73
CA ASP A 101 4.24 -13.12 8.87
C ASP A 101 5.45 -13.40 9.76
N THR A 102 5.21 -13.77 11.02
CA THR A 102 6.28 -13.95 12.01
C THR A 102 6.89 -15.34 11.99
N ASN A 103 6.28 -16.28 11.26
CA ASN A 103 6.70 -17.69 11.21
C ASN A 103 7.05 -18.19 9.80
N ASN A 104 6.97 -17.30 8.80
CA ASN A 104 7.34 -17.53 7.42
C ASN A 104 6.52 -18.65 6.76
N ASN A 105 5.23 -18.76 7.10
CA ASN A 105 4.33 -19.76 6.54
C ASN A 105 3.53 -19.25 5.33
N GLY A 106 3.79 -18.02 4.88
CA GLY A 106 3.10 -17.34 3.80
C GLY A 106 1.74 -16.76 4.22
N ARG A 107 1.54 -16.51 5.52
CA ARG A 107 0.32 -15.90 6.06
C ARG A 107 0.70 -14.96 7.19
N VAL A 108 0.22 -13.72 7.13
CA VAL A 108 0.39 -12.81 8.25
C VAL A 108 -0.31 -13.36 9.48
N ASP A 109 0.39 -13.30 10.59
CA ASP A 109 -0.13 -13.66 11.91
C ASP A 109 -0.13 -12.47 12.88
N LEU A 110 0.39 -11.31 12.47
CA LEU A 110 0.51 -10.12 13.31
C LEU A 110 0.06 -8.86 12.58
N TRP A 111 -0.85 -8.11 13.19
CA TRP A 111 -1.30 -6.80 12.71
C TRP A 111 -1.10 -5.75 13.81
N VAL A 112 -0.47 -4.62 13.44
CA VAL A 112 -0.25 -3.47 14.34
C VAL A 112 -0.81 -2.22 13.69
N PHE A 113 -1.68 -1.50 14.40
CA PHE A 113 -2.26 -0.25 13.94
C PHE A 113 -1.70 0.91 14.76
N LEU A 114 -1.28 1.97 14.08
CA LEU A 114 -0.58 3.10 14.67
C LEU A 114 -1.32 4.43 14.43
N SER A 115 -1.17 5.35 15.37
CA SER A 115 -1.48 6.78 15.18
C SER A 115 -0.20 7.61 15.22
N ASP A 116 -0.15 8.65 14.39
CA ASP A 116 0.98 9.57 14.25
C ASP A 116 2.32 8.87 13.94
N GLY A 117 2.26 7.67 13.34
CA GLY A 117 3.42 6.89 12.95
C GLY A 117 4.12 6.14 14.08
N ILE A 118 3.79 6.40 15.34
CA ILE A 118 4.57 5.90 16.49
C ILE A 118 3.74 5.32 17.64
N TYR A 119 2.47 5.71 17.80
CA TYR A 119 1.65 5.26 18.91
C TYR A 119 0.81 4.06 18.49
N ILE A 120 1.04 2.90 19.11
CA ILE A 120 0.20 1.72 18.86
C ILE A 120 -1.20 1.97 19.42
N ARG A 121 -2.22 1.80 18.57
CA ARG A 121 -3.65 1.90 18.90
C ARG A 121 -4.29 0.52 19.05
N LYS A 122 -3.89 -0.41 18.20
CA LYS A 122 -4.42 -1.77 18.17
C LYS A 122 -3.32 -2.75 17.79
N TYR A 123 -3.35 -3.91 18.41
CA TYR A 123 -2.47 -5.02 18.15
C TYR A 123 -3.32 -6.27 18.05
N GLU A 124 -3.18 -7.02 16.96
CA GLU A 124 -3.87 -8.28 16.75
C GLU A 124 -2.84 -9.36 16.40
N ARG A 125 -3.03 -10.56 16.94
CA ARG A 125 -2.17 -11.70 16.65
C ARG A 125 -2.97 -12.99 16.55
N ASP A 126 -2.63 -13.78 15.55
CA ASP A 126 -3.05 -15.17 15.36
C ASP A 126 -1.92 -16.10 15.83
N THR A 127 -2.02 -16.58 17.07
CA THR A 127 -1.01 -17.42 17.71
C THR A 127 -1.16 -18.90 17.39
N ASN A 128 -2.33 -19.32 16.87
CA ASN A 128 -2.61 -20.71 16.53
C ASN A 128 -2.56 -20.98 15.01
N HIS A 129 -2.39 -19.93 14.20
CA HIS A 129 -2.25 -19.93 12.75
C HIS A 129 -3.47 -20.47 12.00
N ASP A 130 -4.67 -20.22 12.53
CA ASP A 130 -5.93 -20.60 11.88
C ASP A 130 -6.48 -19.52 10.92
N GLY A 131 -5.79 -18.39 10.79
CA GLY A 131 -6.15 -17.23 9.97
C GLY A 131 -7.07 -16.24 10.68
N ILE A 132 -7.34 -16.44 11.97
CA ILE A 132 -8.20 -15.58 12.80
C ILE A 132 -7.40 -15.14 14.02
N PRO A 133 -7.24 -13.82 14.27
CA PRO A 133 -6.57 -13.35 15.46
C PRO A 133 -7.27 -13.81 16.75
N ASP A 134 -6.57 -14.55 17.60
CA ASP A 134 -7.04 -14.93 18.95
C ASP A 134 -6.59 -13.93 20.03
N VAL A 135 -5.57 -13.11 19.73
CA VAL A 135 -5.12 -12.03 20.61
C VAL A 135 -5.51 -10.69 20.00
N ILE A 136 -6.28 -9.88 20.73
CA ILE A 136 -6.61 -8.50 20.36
C ILE A 136 -6.33 -7.60 21.56
N ARG A 137 -5.55 -6.54 21.36
CA ARG A 137 -5.27 -5.51 22.36
C ARG A 137 -5.58 -4.14 21.78
N LEU A 138 -6.35 -3.37 22.52
CA LEU A 138 -6.64 -1.97 22.23
C LEU A 138 -5.89 -1.11 23.24
N TYR A 139 -5.27 -0.05 22.75
CA TYR A 139 -4.54 0.92 23.54
C TYR A 139 -5.26 2.25 23.40
N ASP A 140 -5.82 2.72 24.51
CA ASP A 140 -6.48 4.02 24.52
C ASP A 140 -5.47 5.11 24.17
N ALA A 141 -5.95 6.07 23.38
CA ALA A 141 -5.34 7.38 23.32
C ALA A 141 -5.44 7.98 24.72
N LYS A 142 -4.45 7.75 25.59
CA LYS A 142 -4.33 8.57 26.78
C LYS A 142 -4.15 10.01 26.31
N GLU A 143 -5.17 10.81 26.62
CA GLU A 143 -5.26 12.26 26.46
C GLU A 143 -4.03 12.99 27.03
#